data_AF-A0A258LBQ3-F1
#
_entry.id   AF-A0A258LBQ3-F1
#
_cell.length_a   1.000
_cell.length_b   1.000
_cell.length_c   1.000
_cell.angle_alpha   90.00
_cell.angle_beta   90.00
_cell.angle_gamma   90.00
#
_symmetry.space_group_name_H-M   'P 1'
#
loop_
_entity.id
_entity.type
_entity.pdbx_description
1 polymer ?
#
loop_
_entity_poly.entity_id
_entity_poly.type
_entity_poly.pdbx_seq_one_letter_code
_entity_poly.pdbx_strand_id
1 'polypeptide(L)' 'DALAKILAGATLVQVYTAFAYEGPVLVARLKTGLAALLKARGFTTVADAIGAGV' A
#
# COMPACT_ATOMS: atom_id res chain seq x y z
N ASP A 1 6.77 2.33 1.77
CA ASP A 1 6.33 3.05 0.57
C ASP A 1 4.84 3.09 0.30
N ALA A 2 4.19 2.01 -0.14
CA ALA A 2 2.78 2.11 -0.57
C ALA A 2 1.85 2.71 0.50
N LEU A 3 1.91 2.19 1.73
CA LEU A 3 1.11 2.74 2.83
C LEU A 3 1.49 4.16 3.22
N ALA A 4 2.78 4.52 3.15
CA ALA A 4 3.22 5.88 3.46
C ALA A 4 2.67 6.90 2.44
N LYS A 5 2.65 6.53 1.15
CA LYS A 5 2.02 7.34 0.10
C LYS A 5 0.52 7.50 0.34
N ILE A 6 -0.17 6.41 0.74
CA ILE A 6 -1.59 6.45 1.08
C ILE A 6 -1.85 7.38 2.28
N LEU A 7 -1.07 7.24 3.36
CA LEU A 7 -1.16 8.10 4.54
C LEU A 7 -0.88 9.58 4.23
N ALA A 8 -0.04 9.86 3.23
CA ALA A 8 0.22 11.21 2.73
C ALA A 8 -0.91 11.76 1.82
N GLY A 9 -1.97 10.98 1.56
CA GLY A 9 -3.14 11.39 0.78
C GLY A 9 -3.27 10.76 -0.60
N ALA A 10 -2.39 9.81 -0.99
CA ALA A 10 -2.52 9.14 -2.28
C ALA A 10 -3.68 8.14 -2.29
N THR A 11 -4.62 8.31 -3.23
CA THR A 11 -5.73 7.36 -3.43
C THR A 11 -5.30 6.09 -4.18
N LEU A 12 -4.18 6.15 -4.92
CA LEU A 12 -3.67 5.05 -5.73
C LEU A 12 -2.13 5.08 -5.78
N VAL A 13 -1.52 3.90 -5.81
CA VAL A 13 -0.06 3.73 -5.94
C VAL A 13 0.23 2.78 -7.09
N GLN A 14 1.15 3.17 -7.97
CA GLN A 14 1.62 2.36 -9.10
C GLN A 14 3.06 1.90 -8.87
N VAL A 15 3.39 0.74 -9.43
CA VAL A 15 4.72 0.14 -9.37
C VAL A 15 5.09 -0.35 -10.76
N TYR A 16 6.25 0.09 -11.25
CA TYR A 16 6.74 -0.24 -12.58
C TYR A 16 8.13 -0.88 -12.51
N THR A 17 9.12 -0.13 -12.02
CA THR A 17 10.50 -0.62 -11.90
C THR A 17 10.60 -1.87 -11.02
N ALA A 18 9.95 -1.88 -9.87
CA ALA A 18 9.95 -3.04 -8.98
C ALA A 18 9.30 -4.28 -9.65
N PHE A 19 8.27 -4.09 -10.48
CA PHE A 19 7.64 -5.19 -11.21
C PHE A 19 8.59 -5.80 -12.26
N ALA A 20 9.42 -4.99 -12.90
CA ALA A 20 10.43 -5.48 -13.84
C ALA A 20 11.50 -6.36 -13.15
N TYR A 21 11.88 -6.05 -11.91
CA TYR A 21 12.90 -6.79 -11.18
C TYR A 21 12.36 -7.99 -10.38
N GLU A 22 11.21 -7.83 -9.71
CA GLU A 22 10.64 -8.85 -8.81
C GLU A 22 9.57 -9.72 -9.49
N GLY A 23 9.16 -9.36 -10.70
CA GLY A 23 8.17 -10.08 -11.48
C GLY A 23 6.76 -10.08 -10.87
N PRO A 24 5.85 -10.92 -11.40
CA PRO A 24 4.43 -10.92 -11.04
C PRO A 24 4.13 -11.18 -9.55
N VAL A 25 5.01 -11.90 -8.85
CA VAL A 25 4.84 -12.24 -7.43
C VAL A 25 4.83 -10.99 -6.55
N LEU A 26 5.49 -9.91 -6.98
CA LEU A 26 5.49 -8.63 -6.27
C LEU A 26 4.08 -8.13 -5.96
N VAL A 27 3.15 -8.24 -6.90
CA VAL A 27 1.80 -7.70 -6.75
C VAL A 27 1.06 -8.41 -5.60
N ALA A 28 1.21 -9.72 -5.48
CA ALA A 28 0.62 -10.48 -4.38
C ALA A 28 1.25 -10.09 -3.04
N ARG A 29 2.58 -10.02 -2.96
CA ARG A 29 3.31 -9.60 -1.75
C ARG A 29 2.92 -8.20 -1.31
N LEU A 30 2.81 -7.26 -2.24
CA LEU A 30 2.47 -5.87 -1.97
C LEU A 30 1.05 -5.74 -1.44
N LYS A 31 0.07 -6.45 -2.02
CA LYS A 31 -1.32 -6.48 -1.52
C LYS A 31 -1.40 -7.06 -0.11
N THR A 32 -0.80 -8.23 0.13
CA THR A 32 -0.84 -8.89 1.44
C THR A 32 -0.10 -8.06 2.51
N GLY A 33 1.07 -7.52 2.17
CA GLY A 33 1.83 -6.66 3.08
C GLY A 33 1.08 -5.38 3.41
N LEU A 34 0.45 -4.74 2.42
CA LEU A 34 -0.37 -3.55 2.63
C LEU A 34 -1.57 -3.86 3.54
N ALA A 35 -2.29 -4.96 3.30
CA ALA A 35 -3.43 -5.37 4.12
C ALA A 35 -3.02 -5.63 5.58
N ALA A 36 -1.88 -6.29 5.81
CA ALA A 36 -1.35 -6.54 7.15
C ALA A 36 -1.01 -5.22 7.88
N LEU A 37 -0.38 -4.27 7.18
CA LEU A 37 -0.02 -2.98 7.76
C LEU A 37 -1.25 -2.09 8.05
N LEU A 38 -2.28 -2.13 7.20
CA LEU A 38 -3.56 -1.45 7.43
C LEU A 38 -4.22 -1.99 8.70
N LYS A 39 -4.31 -3.32 8.81
CA LYS A 39 -4.89 -3.99 9.98
C LYS A 39 -4.11 -3.67 11.26
N ALA A 40 -2.78 -3.64 11.20
CA ALA A 40 -1.92 -3.29 12.34
C ALA A 40 -2.14 -1.86 12.83
N ARG A 41 -2.62 -0.96 11.97
CA ARG A 41 -2.99 0.42 12.32
C ARG A 41 -4.47 0.60 12.65
N GLY A 42 -5.26 -0.47 12.65
CA GLY A 42 -6.70 -0.41 12.94
C GLY A 42 -7.56 0.10 11.78
N PHE A 43 -7.01 0.22 10.58
CA PHE A 43 -7.79 0.57 9.39
C PHE A 43 -8.49 -0.67 8.83
N THR A 44 -9.76 -0.50 8.46
CA THR A 44 -10.57 -1.60 7.89
C THR A 44 -10.45 -1.60 6.37
N THR A 45 -10.29 -0.42 5.77
CA THR A 45 -10.17 -0.24 4.32
C THR A 45 -8.98 0.65 3.97
N VAL A 46 -8.58 0.63 2.70
CA VAL A 46 -7.55 1.56 2.18
C VAL A 46 -8.03 3.00 2.27
N ALA A 47 -9.34 3.25 2.09
CA ALA A 47 -9.94 4.59 2.13
C ALA A 47 -9.76 5.25 3.50
N ASP A 48 -9.89 4.47 4.58
CA ASP A 48 -9.71 4.96 5.96
C ASP A 48 -8.28 5.46 6.22
N ALA A 49 -7.31 4.95 5.46
CA ALA A 49 -5.90 5.30 5.61
C ALA A 49 -5.47 6.48 4.73
N ILE A 50 -6.31 6.95 3.79
CA ILE A 50 -5.96 8.07 2.91
C ILE A 50 -5.86 9.34 3.74
N GLY A 51 -4.68 9.97 3.78
CA GLY A 51 -4.48 11.23 4.50
C GLY A 51 -4.50 11.09 6.02
N ALA A 52 -4.47 9.88 6.58
CA ALA A 52 -4.50 9.67 8.03
C ALA A 52 -3.14 9.86 8.73
N GLY A 53 -2.09 10.23 7.97
CA GLY A 53 -0.74 10.47 8.48
C GLY A 53 -0.38 11.95 8.68
N VAL A 54 -1.37 12.85 8.64
CA VAL A 54 -1.22 14.30 8.80
C VAL A 54 -1.75 14.75 10.16
#